data_AF-A0A1D2WUQ8-F1
#
_entry.id   AF-A0A1D2WUQ8-F1
#
_cell.length_a   1.000
_cell.length_b   1.000
_cell.length_c   1.000
_cell.angle_alpha   90.00
_cell.angle_beta   90.00
_cell.angle_gamma   90.00
#
_symmetry.space_group_name_H-M   'P 1'
#
loop_
_entity.id
_entity.type
_entity.pdbx_description
1 polymer ?
#
loop_
_entity_poly.entity_id
_entity_poly.type
_entity_poly.pdbx_seq_one_letter_code
_entity_poly.pdbx_strand_id
1 'polypeptide(L)'
;MVNTKFDRIKKICAILLVLCFVLSVTAAAASAAGNSKNKNGYKDGYKKGYGDGRKQGQKDCNKYGSREALSKIPSPHNDNRWTKNYKDNYNRGYQKGYIEGYNGYRYTCLK
;
A
#
# COMPACT_ATOMS: atom_id res chain seq x y z
N MET A 1 -39.41 -36.32 35.85
CA MET A 1 -40.07 -35.09 35.36
C MET A 1 -39.02 -34.27 34.62
N VAL A 2 -39.02 -34.35 33.29
CA VAL A 2 -38.06 -33.61 32.44
C VAL A 2 -38.25 -32.12 32.73
N ASN A 3 -37.20 -31.44 33.17
CA ASN A 3 -37.29 -30.06 33.65
C ASN A 3 -37.39 -29.12 32.44
N THR A 4 -38.57 -29.08 31.81
CA THR A 4 -38.86 -28.42 30.52
C THR A 4 -38.48 -26.94 30.48
N LYS A 5 -38.39 -26.26 31.64
CA LYS A 5 -37.88 -24.90 31.75
C LYS A 5 -36.37 -24.81 31.50
N PHE A 6 -35.59 -25.75 32.02
CA PHE A 6 -34.14 -25.78 31.86
C PHE A 6 -33.75 -26.05 30.40
N ASP A 7 -34.47 -26.96 29.73
CA ASP A 7 -34.26 -27.23 28.30
C ASP A 7 -34.59 -26.02 27.42
N ARG A 8 -35.65 -25.27 27.77
CA ARG A 8 -36.00 -24.01 27.07
C ARG A 8 -34.91 -22.95 27.25
N ILE A 9 -34.39 -22.77 28.46
CA ILE A 9 -33.31 -21.81 28.75
C ILE A 9 -32.04 -22.19 27.98
N LYS A 10 -31.65 -23.47 28.01
CA LYS A 10 -30.47 -23.98 27.28
C LYS A 10 -30.60 -23.74 25.77
N LYS A 11 -31.80 -23.94 25.22
CA LYS A 11 -32.09 -23.70 23.80
C LYS A 11 -32.01 -22.21 23.43
N ILE A 12 -32.51 -21.33 24.30
CA ILE A 12 -32.42 -19.87 24.11
C ILE A 12 -30.96 -19.40 24.17
N CYS A 13 -30.18 -19.87 25.14
CA CYS A 13 -28.75 -19.56 25.24
C CYS A 13 -27.96 -20.03 24.01
N ALA A 14 -28.25 -21.24 23.50
CA ALA A 14 -27.60 -21.75 22.29
C ALA A 14 -27.91 -20.88 21.06
N ILE A 15 -29.16 -20.45 20.89
CA ILE A 15 -29.57 -19.56 19.79
C ILE A 15 -28.88 -18.20 19.90
N LEU A 16 -28.82 -17.62 21.11
CA LEU A 16 -28.12 -16.35 21.35
C LEU A 16 -26.62 -16.44 21.04
N LEU A 17 -25.95 -17.54 21.43
CA LEU A 17 -24.54 -17.75 21.13
C LEU A 17 -24.26 -17.85 19.64
N VAL A 18 -25.12 -18.59 18.90
CA VAL A 18 -25.00 -18.69 17.44
C VAL A 18 -25.23 -17.33 16.77
N LEU A 19 -26.23 -16.56 17.22
CA LEU A 19 -26.49 -15.22 16.72
C LEU A 19 -25.30 -14.27 16.98
N CYS A 20 -24.74 -14.26 18.19
CA CYS A 20 -23.56 -13.47 18.50
C CYS A 20 -22.37 -13.87 17.63
N PHE A 21 -22.14 -15.17 17.43
CA PHE A 21 -21.05 -15.67 16.60
C PHE A 21 -21.16 -15.20 15.14
N VAL A 22 -22.35 -15.30 14.54
CA VAL A 22 -22.59 -14.84 13.15
C VAL A 22 -22.39 -13.33 13.01
N LEU A 23 -22.85 -12.54 13.99
CA LEU A 23 -22.68 -11.08 14.01
C LEU A 23 -21.20 -10.68 14.16
N SER A 24 -20.44 -11.37 15.04
CA SER A 24 -19.01 -11.11 15.23
C SER A 24 -18.18 -11.44 13.98
N VAL A 25 -18.46 -12.55 13.30
CA VAL A 25 -17.75 -12.94 12.08
C VAL A 25 -18.01 -11.95 10.94
N THR A 26 -19.23 -11.44 10.83
CA THR A 26 -19.61 -10.47 9.80
C THR A 26 -18.92 -9.10 10.00
N ALA A 27 -18.81 -8.64 11.25
CA ALA A 27 -18.12 -7.39 11.57
C ALA A 27 -16.59 -7.45 11.34
N ALA A 28 -15.96 -8.59 11.61
CA ALA A 28 -14.53 -8.80 11.36
C ALA A 28 -14.18 -8.80 9.85
N ALA A 29 -15.05 -9.38 9.01
CA ALA A 29 -14.84 -9.40 7.56
C ALA A 29 -14.99 -8.01 6.92
N ALA A 30 -15.98 -7.23 7.36
CA ALA A 30 -16.21 -5.86 6.87
C ALA A 30 -15.08 -4.89 7.24
N SER A 31 -14.53 -5.00 8.45
CA SER A 31 -13.40 -4.18 8.91
C SER A 31 -12.08 -4.52 8.18
N ALA A 32 -11.86 -5.79 7.80
CA ALA A 32 -10.74 -6.17 6.94
C ALA A 32 -10.87 -5.63 5.50
N ALA A 33 -12.07 -5.68 4.92
CA ALA A 33 -12.32 -5.17 3.56
C ALA A 33 -12.23 -3.63 3.47
N GLY A 34 -12.66 -2.91 4.52
CA GLY A 34 -12.53 -1.44 4.61
C GLY A 34 -11.07 -0.94 4.61
N ASN A 35 -10.13 -1.77 5.08
CA ASN A 35 -8.71 -1.42 5.16
C ASN A 35 -7.96 -1.61 3.83
N SER A 36 -8.57 -2.24 2.81
CA SER A 36 -7.91 -2.55 1.54
C SER A 36 -7.83 -1.37 0.57
N LYS A 37 -8.59 -0.28 0.80
CA LYS A 37 -8.55 0.92 -0.05
C LYS A 37 -7.38 1.84 0.29
N ASN A 38 -6.82 1.75 1.51
CA ASN A 38 -5.58 2.40 1.87
C ASN A 38 -4.39 1.53 1.45
N LYS A 39 -4.39 1.11 0.18
CA LYS A 39 -3.32 0.32 -0.43
C LYS A 39 -2.02 1.06 -0.16
N ASN A 40 -1.12 0.38 0.55
CA ASN A 40 0.23 0.83 0.87
C ASN A 40 0.79 1.75 -0.24
N GLY A 41 0.95 3.05 0.06
CA GLY A 41 1.33 4.08 -0.93
C GLY A 41 2.66 3.80 -1.63
N TYR A 42 3.42 2.83 -1.14
CA TYR A 42 4.66 2.35 -1.72
C TYR A 42 4.55 2.00 -3.20
N LYS A 43 3.52 1.25 -3.63
CA LYS A 43 3.41 0.85 -5.05
C LYS A 43 3.16 2.05 -5.96
N ASP A 44 2.34 2.99 -5.50
CA ASP A 44 2.02 4.21 -6.23
C ASP A 44 3.23 5.13 -6.33
N GLY A 45 3.93 5.29 -5.20
CA GLY A 45 5.20 6.00 -5.11
C GLY A 45 6.23 5.39 -6.04
N TYR A 46 6.43 4.07 -6.00
CA TYR A 46 7.38 3.36 -6.86
C TYR A 46 7.09 3.56 -8.35
N LYS A 47 5.83 3.39 -8.78
CA LYS A 47 5.45 3.59 -10.18
C LYS A 47 5.76 5.02 -10.64
N LYS A 48 5.44 6.00 -9.80
CA LYS A 48 5.68 7.42 -10.11
C LYS A 48 7.17 7.75 -10.13
N GLY A 49 7.91 7.30 -9.12
CA GLY A 49 9.36 7.45 -9.01
C GLY A 49 10.08 6.83 -10.21
N TYR A 50 9.72 5.60 -10.60
CA TYR A 50 10.31 4.93 -11.75
C TYR A 50 10.16 5.71 -13.06
N GLY A 51 8.97 6.26 -13.31
CA GLY A 51 8.72 7.10 -14.48
C GLY A 51 9.55 8.39 -14.47
N ASP A 52 9.63 9.07 -13.33
CA ASP A 52 10.40 10.31 -13.18
C ASP A 52 11.90 10.06 -13.27
N GLY A 53 12.39 8.99 -12.64
CA GLY A 53 13.78 8.56 -12.68
C GLY A 53 14.23 8.23 -14.10
N ARG A 54 13.42 7.48 -14.88
CA ARG A 54 13.72 7.21 -16.31
C ARG A 54 13.86 8.49 -17.12
N LYS A 55 12.95 9.46 -16.93
CA LYS A 55 13.00 10.75 -17.64
C LYS A 55 14.25 11.53 -17.30
N GLN A 56 14.65 11.55 -16.03
CA GLN A 56 15.90 12.19 -15.63
C GLN A 56 17.11 11.46 -16.19
N GLY A 57 17.15 10.13 -16.09
CA GLY A 57 18.22 9.31 -16.65
C GLY A 57 18.40 9.51 -18.15
N GLN A 58 17.31 9.71 -18.89
CA GLN A 58 17.36 10.08 -20.30
C GLN A 58 17.96 11.46 -20.54
N LYS A 59 17.52 12.48 -19.78
CA LYS A 59 18.07 13.84 -19.90
C LYS A 59 19.56 13.87 -19.60
N ASP A 60 19.96 13.19 -18.52
CA ASP A 60 21.36 13.13 -18.09
C ASP A 60 22.20 12.35 -19.09
N CYS A 61 21.71 11.23 -19.62
CA CYS A 61 22.34 10.49 -20.71
C CYS A 61 22.61 11.38 -21.93
N ASN A 62 21.59 12.11 -22.40
CA ASN A 62 21.73 12.99 -23.56
C ASN A 62 22.71 14.15 -23.34
N LYS A 63 22.90 14.59 -22.08
CA LYS A 63 23.73 15.75 -21.75
C LYS A 63 25.15 15.39 -21.32
N TYR A 64 25.31 14.29 -20.60
CA TYR A 64 26.55 13.90 -19.92
C TYR A 64 27.03 12.50 -20.33
N GLY A 65 26.32 11.82 -21.23
CA GLY A 65 26.62 10.45 -21.64
C GLY A 65 26.53 9.47 -20.48
N SER A 66 27.57 8.67 -20.32
CA SER A 66 27.68 7.64 -19.29
C SER A 66 28.21 8.14 -17.94
N ARG A 67 28.24 9.45 -17.69
CA ARG A 67 28.68 10.01 -16.41
C ARG A 67 27.55 9.96 -15.37
N GLU A 68 27.88 9.67 -14.12
CA GLU A 68 26.90 9.73 -13.03
C GLU A 68 26.65 11.21 -12.68
N ALA A 69 25.43 11.69 -12.94
CA ALA A 69 25.04 13.09 -12.75
C ALA A 69 23.94 13.27 -11.69
N LEU A 70 23.37 12.18 -11.18
CA LEU A 70 22.31 12.24 -10.17
C LEU A 70 22.89 12.66 -8.82
N SER A 71 22.71 13.93 -8.46
CA SER A 71 23.13 14.47 -7.16
C SER A 71 22.06 14.35 -6.08
N LYS A 72 20.78 14.36 -6.45
CA LYS A 72 19.66 14.31 -5.50
C LYS A 72 18.39 13.76 -6.14
N ILE A 73 17.67 12.92 -5.39
CA ILE A 73 16.31 12.49 -5.75
C ILE A 73 15.32 13.60 -5.35
N PRO A 74 14.48 14.10 -6.26
CA PRO A 74 13.49 15.11 -5.93
C PRO A 74 12.46 14.54 -4.94
N SER A 75 11.98 15.40 -4.03
CA SER A 75 10.86 15.04 -3.16
C SER A 75 9.59 14.99 -4.01
N PRO A 76 8.80 13.91 -3.94
CA PRO A 76 7.58 13.84 -4.70
C PRO A 76 6.47 14.70 -4.08
N HIS A 77 5.45 15.01 -4.88
CA HIS A 77 4.27 15.70 -4.38
C HIS A 77 3.52 14.82 -3.37
N ASN A 78 3.22 15.39 -2.20
CA ASN A 78 2.43 14.75 -1.16
C ASN A 78 1.10 15.49 -0.99
N ASP A 79 -0.02 14.79 -1.16
CA ASP A 79 -1.34 15.36 -0.93
C ASP A 79 -1.64 15.42 0.58
N ASN A 80 -2.12 16.56 1.06
CA ASN A 80 -2.50 16.78 2.44
C ASN A 80 -3.57 15.78 2.93
N ARG A 81 -4.42 15.28 2.03
CA ARG A 81 -5.47 14.29 2.28
C ARG A 81 -4.95 12.88 2.58
N TRP A 82 -3.69 12.59 2.25
CA TRP A 82 -3.11 11.27 2.52
C TRP A 82 -2.79 11.10 4.01
N THR A 83 -3.02 9.89 4.51
CA THR A 83 -2.59 9.50 5.85
C THR A 83 -1.06 9.56 5.95
N LYS A 84 -0.54 9.82 7.15
CA LYS A 84 0.91 9.80 7.40
C LYS A 84 1.56 8.51 6.91
N ASN A 85 0.96 7.36 7.23
CA ASN A 85 1.44 6.06 6.78
C ASN A 85 1.48 5.94 5.24
N TYR A 86 0.46 6.44 4.53
CA TYR A 86 0.47 6.43 3.07
C TYR A 86 1.60 7.30 2.52
N LYS A 87 1.76 8.53 3.03
CA LYS A 87 2.85 9.45 2.64
C LYS A 87 4.23 8.83 2.85
N ASP A 88 4.48 8.25 4.02
CA ASP A 88 5.76 7.65 4.38
C ASP A 88 6.09 6.46 3.46
N ASN A 89 5.11 5.62 3.18
CA ASN A 89 5.28 4.51 2.24
C ASN A 89 5.45 4.99 0.80
N TYR A 90 4.68 5.98 0.38
CA TYR A 90 4.77 6.58 -0.95
C TYR A 90 6.15 7.18 -1.19
N ASN A 91 6.67 7.96 -0.24
CA ASN A 91 8.01 8.54 -0.32
C ASN A 91 9.10 7.46 -0.46
N ARG A 92 9.02 6.38 0.35
CA ARG A 92 9.95 5.24 0.25
C ARG A 92 9.88 4.55 -1.11
N GLY A 93 8.67 4.29 -1.59
CA GLY A 93 8.44 3.70 -2.90
C GLY A 93 9.01 4.58 -4.01
N TYR A 94 8.73 5.89 -3.94
CA TYR A 94 9.21 6.87 -4.91
C TYR A 94 10.72 6.90 -4.99
N GLN A 95 11.43 6.99 -3.86
CA GLN A 95 12.89 6.98 -3.83
C GLN A 95 13.48 5.73 -4.49
N LYS A 96 12.96 4.55 -4.14
CA LYS A 96 13.42 3.29 -4.74
C LYS A 96 13.16 3.24 -6.25
N GLY A 97 11.92 3.53 -6.66
CA GLY A 97 11.53 3.52 -8.06
C GLY A 97 12.37 4.51 -8.87
N TYR A 98 12.65 5.69 -8.33
CA TYR A 98 13.44 6.72 -8.99
C TYR A 98 14.85 6.23 -9.31
N ILE A 99 15.55 5.64 -8.34
CA ILE A 99 16.91 5.11 -8.54
C ILE A 99 16.90 4.02 -9.61
N GLU A 100 15.97 3.07 -9.51
CA GLU A 100 15.87 1.95 -10.46
C GLU A 100 15.53 2.43 -11.88
N GLY A 101 14.61 3.39 -12.00
CA GLY A 101 14.25 4.00 -13.29
C GLY A 101 15.41 4.78 -13.90
N TYR A 102 16.11 5.57 -13.08
CA TYR A 102 17.30 6.33 -13.51
C TYR A 102 18.40 5.40 -14.03
N ASN A 103 18.77 4.41 -13.22
CA ASN A 103 19.81 3.44 -13.57
C ASN A 103 19.41 2.61 -14.79
N GLY A 104 18.16 2.17 -14.87
CA GLY A 104 17.65 1.38 -15.99
C GLY A 104 17.76 2.11 -17.34
N TYR A 105 17.59 3.43 -17.38
CA TYR A 105 17.83 4.20 -18.59
C TYR A 105 19.32 4.45 -18.83
N ARG A 106 20.07 4.79 -17.78
CA ARG A 106 21.52 5.03 -17.87
C ARG A 106 22.28 3.87 -18.52
N TYR A 107 21.93 2.62 -18.21
CA TYR A 107 22.55 1.45 -18.85
C TYR A 107 22.27 1.36 -20.35
N THR A 108 21.16 1.92 -20.84
CA THR A 108 20.90 2.01 -22.28
C THR A 108 21.76 3.07 -22.98
N CYS A 109 22.36 4.00 -22.22
CA CYS A 109 23.28 5.02 -22.72
C CYS A 109 24.72 4.52 -22.94
N LEU A 110 25.04 3.33 -22.40
CA LEU A 110 26.36 2.70 -22.50
C LEU A 110 26.51 1.82 -23.76
N LYS A 111 25.45 1.67 -24.54
CA LYS A 111 25.44 0.96 -25.83
C LYS A 111 25.49 1.96 -26.96
#